data_AF-A0ABD3MCX9-F1
#
_entry.id   AF-A0ABD3MCX9-F1
#
_cell.length_a   1.000
_cell.length_b   1.000
_cell.length_c   1.000
_cell.angle_alpha   90.00
_cell.angle_beta   90.00
_cell.angle_gamma   90.00
#
_symmetry.space_group_name_H-M   'P 1'
#
loop_
_entity.id
_entity.type
_entity.pdbx_description
1 polymer ?
#
loop_
_entity_poly.entity_id
_entity_poly.type
_entity_poly.pdbx_seq_one_letter_code
_entity_poly.pdbx_strand_id
1 'polypeptide(L)'
;MIGLVSTLCLSICSAGVSFQFQYYASPTLRTTVRYNQQRQLPIPPLRSSASDAPDTDDLLDLSGEETILRINFSFDSDNGNSALAAVQTYTKSFPFAAVLPVQPLTYLPVKMPDGNPAVRVSFLRKPTAEKGSTDGGILFSSSLVSEEDCDEDGILGNYKQCIQLTAWRIIKGQTVPKTFSEKQIITSFVKGLGESRGEQLLRESGNVEVDSVFHLWM
;
A
#
# COMPACT_ATOMS: atom_id res chain seq x y z
N MET A 1 58.06 39.57 -18.58
CA MET A 1 56.58 39.69 -18.56
C MET A 1 56.07 38.67 -17.57
N ILE A 2 56.13 38.92 -16.26
CA ILE A 2 55.31 39.79 -15.39
C ILE A 2 53.83 39.38 -15.38
N GLY A 3 53.38 39.01 -14.18
CA GLY A 3 51.98 38.79 -13.79
C GLY A 3 51.86 37.81 -12.61
N LEU A 4 52.56 38.03 -11.48
CA LEU A 4 52.00 38.49 -10.18
C LEU A 4 51.06 37.45 -9.54
N VAL A 5 51.52 36.55 -8.66
CA VAL A 5 51.82 36.72 -7.21
C VAL A 5 50.72 37.44 -6.43
N SER A 6 50.00 36.70 -5.57
CA SER A 6 49.58 37.21 -4.26
C SER A 6 49.35 36.07 -3.28
N THR A 7 50.32 35.94 -2.37
CA THR A 7 50.26 35.22 -1.11
C THR A 7 50.04 36.27 -0.04
N LEU A 8 49.11 36.08 0.90
CA LEU A 8 49.15 36.86 2.14
C LEU A 8 48.54 36.08 3.31
N CYS A 9 49.45 35.59 4.17
CA CYS A 9 49.22 35.33 5.58
C CYS A 9 49.19 36.65 6.38
N LEU A 10 48.47 36.65 7.50
CA LEU A 10 48.66 37.41 8.76
C LEU A 10 47.48 36.98 9.66
N SER A 11 47.57 36.23 10.75
CA SER A 11 48.41 36.29 11.96
C SER A 11 48.23 37.55 12.82
N ILE A 12 47.74 37.33 14.05
CA ILE A 12 48.16 37.89 15.36
C ILE A 12 47.06 38.57 16.23
N CYS A 13 47.09 38.16 17.53
CA CYS A 13 46.58 38.74 18.80
C CYS A 13 45.07 38.70 19.12
N SER A 14 44.62 38.00 20.17
CA SER A 14 44.85 38.17 21.64
C SER A 14 44.29 39.46 22.26
N ALA A 15 43.06 39.35 22.76
CA ALA A 15 42.50 39.99 23.96
C ALA A 15 41.32 39.09 24.39
N GLY A 16 41.25 38.48 25.56
CA GLY A 16 41.43 39.09 26.86
C GLY A 16 40.09 39.56 27.42
N VAL A 17 39.09 38.68 27.54
CA VAL A 17 37.90 38.93 28.36
C VAL A 17 37.52 37.66 29.11
N SER A 18 37.74 37.70 30.43
CA SER A 18 37.27 36.71 31.39
C SER A 18 35.74 36.72 31.44
N PHE A 19 35.12 35.56 31.23
CA PHE A 19 33.74 35.33 31.65
C PHE A 19 33.68 33.99 32.38
N GLN A 20 33.58 34.10 33.70
CA GLN A 20 33.42 33.00 34.63
C GLN A 20 31.92 32.72 34.73
N PHE A 21 31.45 31.56 34.28
CA PHE A 21 30.14 31.05 34.69
C PHE A 21 30.22 29.54 34.98
N GLN A 22 29.64 29.18 36.11
CA GLN A 22 29.78 27.92 36.83
C GLN A 22 29.38 26.70 36.00
N TYR A 23 30.25 25.68 36.01
CA TYR A 23 29.90 24.32 35.64
C TYR A 23 28.89 23.76 36.65
N TYR A 24 27.63 23.60 36.23
CA TYR A 24 26.71 22.70 36.92
C TYR A 24 27.02 21.27 36.47
N ALA A 25 27.48 20.46 37.41
CA ALA A 25 27.68 19.04 37.25
C ALA A 25 26.33 18.32 37.12
N SER A 26 26.05 17.75 35.95
CA SER A 26 24.96 16.78 35.78
C SER A 26 25.45 15.38 36.16
N PRO A 27 24.84 14.72 37.16
CA PRO A 27 25.27 13.39 37.59
C PRO A 27 24.93 12.34 36.52
N THR A 28 25.97 11.68 36.02
CA THR A 28 25.87 10.49 35.17
C THR A 28 25.34 9.33 36.04
N LEU A 29 24.08 8.93 35.86
CA LEU A 29 23.52 7.73 36.47
C LEU A 29 24.22 6.49 35.91
N ARG A 30 25.25 6.01 36.62
CA ARG A 30 25.82 4.68 36.43
C ARG A 30 24.87 3.64 37.03
N THR A 31 24.06 3.01 36.20
CA THR A 31 23.28 1.83 36.61
C THR A 31 24.23 0.67 36.86
N THR A 32 24.45 0.35 38.13
CA THR A 32 25.18 -0.85 38.55
C THR A 32 24.21 -2.02 38.52
N VAL A 33 24.39 -2.96 37.59
CA VAL A 33 23.63 -4.21 37.58
C VAL A 33 24.21 -5.11 38.67
N ARG A 34 23.53 -5.19 39.82
CA ARG A 34 23.78 -6.22 40.83
C ARG A 34 22.95 -7.45 40.48
N TYR A 35 23.60 -8.51 40.03
CA TYR A 35 22.99 -9.85 40.02
C TYR A 35 22.80 -10.26 41.47
N ASN A 36 21.54 -10.29 41.93
CA ASN A 36 21.20 -10.83 43.22
C ASN A 36 20.32 -12.08 43.06
N GLN A 37 20.67 -13.05 43.87
CA GLN A 37 20.34 -14.46 43.79
C GLN A 37 18.86 -14.72 44.10
N GLN A 38 18.26 -15.60 43.29
CA GLN A 38 16.94 -16.25 43.37
C GLN A 38 16.06 -15.95 44.60
N ARG A 39 14.93 -15.28 44.35
CA ARG A 39 13.65 -15.59 45.02
C ARG A 39 12.61 -15.89 43.93
N GLN A 40 12.01 -17.07 44.02
CA GLN A 40 10.97 -17.54 43.12
C GLN A 40 9.80 -16.56 43.11
N LEU A 41 9.44 -16.06 41.93
CA LEU A 41 8.18 -15.34 41.71
C LEU A 41 7.04 -16.37 41.58
N PRO A 42 5.82 -16.08 42.07
CA PRO A 42 4.69 -16.99 41.93
C PRO A 42 4.34 -17.19 40.45
N ILE A 43 4.11 -18.44 40.05
CA ILE A 43 3.66 -18.80 38.71
C ILE A 43 2.27 -18.16 38.49
N PRO A 44 2.07 -17.30 37.48
CA PRO A 44 0.73 -16.84 37.14
C PRO A 44 -0.10 -18.02 36.63
N PRO A 45 -1.42 -18.06 36.92
CA PRO A 45 -2.26 -19.17 36.47
C PRO A 45 -2.22 -19.24 34.94
N LEU A 46 -2.02 -20.46 34.44
CA LEU A 46 -2.20 -20.81 33.02
C LEU A 46 -3.62 -20.42 32.62
N ARG A 47 -3.76 -19.21 32.06
CA ARG A 47 -4.97 -18.78 31.37
C ARG A 47 -5.05 -19.68 30.15
N SER A 48 -6.02 -20.59 30.15
CA SER A 48 -6.37 -21.40 29.00
C SER A 48 -6.45 -20.48 27.79
N SER A 49 -5.58 -20.71 26.81
CA SER A 49 -5.65 -20.11 25.50
C SER A 49 -6.99 -20.51 24.89
N ALA A 50 -8.01 -19.68 25.11
CA ALA A 50 -9.16 -19.66 24.24
C ALA A 50 -8.57 -19.35 22.85
N SER A 51 -8.65 -20.34 21.98
CA SER A 51 -8.36 -20.20 20.57
C SER A 51 -9.32 -19.16 19.99
N ASP A 52 -8.91 -17.90 20.00
CA ASP A 52 -9.46 -16.90 19.08
C ASP A 52 -8.95 -17.29 17.68
N ALA A 53 -9.60 -18.30 17.10
CA ALA A 53 -9.58 -18.46 15.66
C ALA A 53 -10.09 -17.11 15.10
N PRO A 54 -9.38 -16.48 14.14
CA PRO A 54 -10.00 -15.40 13.39
C PRO A 54 -11.26 -15.99 12.76
N ASP A 55 -12.42 -15.35 12.99
CA ASP A 55 -13.68 -15.74 12.36
C ASP A 55 -13.45 -15.85 10.84
N THR A 56 -13.27 -17.07 10.37
CA THR A 56 -12.96 -17.41 8.97
C THR A 56 -14.19 -17.29 8.06
N ASP A 57 -15.29 -16.75 8.59
CA ASP A 57 -16.60 -16.65 7.94
C ASP A 57 -16.99 -15.20 7.59
N ASP A 58 -16.04 -14.27 7.52
CA ASP A 58 -16.16 -13.12 6.61
C ASP A 58 -15.91 -13.59 5.17
N LEU A 59 -16.72 -14.57 4.72
CA LEU A 59 -17.02 -14.77 3.31
C LEU A 59 -17.23 -13.38 2.72
N LEU A 60 -16.47 -13.06 1.66
CA LEU A 60 -16.54 -11.80 0.92
C LEU A 60 -17.99 -11.53 0.54
N ASP A 61 -18.73 -10.88 1.43
CA ASP A 61 -20.11 -10.50 1.24
C ASP A 61 -20.08 -9.27 0.35
N LEU A 62 -20.08 -9.52 -0.96
CA LEU A 62 -20.09 -8.49 -2.00
C LEU A 62 -21.47 -7.83 -2.13
N SER A 63 -22.44 -8.13 -1.24
CA SER A 63 -23.77 -7.55 -1.31
C SER A 63 -23.73 -6.05 -0.98
N GLY A 64 -23.98 -5.22 -2.01
CA GLY A 64 -23.92 -3.76 -1.92
C GLY A 64 -22.61 -3.13 -2.40
N GLU A 65 -21.75 -3.88 -3.07
CA GLU A 65 -20.51 -3.37 -3.64
C GLU A 65 -20.72 -2.57 -4.94
N GLU A 66 -20.36 -1.29 -4.91
CA GLU A 66 -20.35 -0.42 -6.09
C GLU A 66 -19.00 -0.53 -6.80
N THR A 67 -19.00 -0.78 -8.12
CA THR A 67 -17.79 -0.73 -8.94
C THR A 67 -17.30 0.71 -9.06
N ILE A 68 -16.11 1.00 -8.53
CA ILE A 68 -15.52 2.35 -8.54
C ILE A 68 -14.36 2.50 -9.52
N LEU A 69 -13.79 1.38 -10.00
CA LEU A 69 -12.75 1.31 -11.02
C LEU A 69 -12.94 0.04 -11.86
N ARG A 70 -12.77 0.17 -13.17
CA ARG A 70 -12.61 -0.95 -14.10
C ARG A 70 -11.52 -0.58 -15.11
N ILE A 71 -10.56 -1.47 -15.32
CA ILE A 71 -9.49 -1.31 -16.30
C ILE A 71 -9.45 -2.58 -17.15
N ASN A 72 -9.53 -2.41 -18.45
CA ASN A 72 -9.27 -3.49 -19.38
C ASN A 72 -7.83 -3.34 -19.91
N PHE A 73 -7.12 -4.45 -19.94
CA PHE A 73 -5.78 -4.53 -20.49
C PHE A 73 -5.74 -5.49 -21.67
N SER A 74 -5.07 -5.07 -22.73
CA SER A 74 -4.68 -5.91 -23.85
C SER A 74 -3.32 -6.54 -23.61
N PHE A 75 -3.10 -7.70 -24.20
CA PHE A 75 -1.84 -8.44 -24.16
C PHE A 75 -1.75 -9.34 -25.40
N ASP A 76 -0.56 -9.85 -25.71
CA ASP A 76 -0.37 -10.79 -26.82
C ASP A 76 -0.99 -12.16 -26.51
N SER A 77 -1.80 -12.69 -27.42
CA SER A 77 -2.71 -13.84 -27.23
C SER A 77 -2.12 -15.06 -26.51
N ASP A 78 -0.82 -15.31 -26.63
CA ASP A 78 -0.18 -16.51 -26.12
C ASP A 78 0.26 -16.39 -24.64
N ASN A 79 0.08 -15.20 -24.02
CA ASN A 79 0.69 -14.87 -22.74
C ASN A 79 -0.30 -14.53 -21.60
N GLY A 80 -1.58 -14.88 -21.74
CA GLY A 80 -2.64 -14.42 -20.83
C GLY A 80 -2.39 -14.66 -19.34
N ASN A 81 -1.85 -15.82 -18.96
CA ASN A 81 -1.54 -16.11 -17.56
C ASN A 81 -0.38 -15.26 -17.01
N SER A 82 0.66 -15.01 -17.81
CA SER A 82 1.79 -14.16 -17.40
C SER A 82 1.37 -12.70 -17.33
N ALA A 83 0.59 -12.26 -18.33
CA ALA A 83 0.00 -10.93 -18.36
C ALA A 83 -0.90 -10.69 -17.13
N LEU A 84 -1.75 -11.67 -16.77
CA LEU A 84 -2.56 -11.61 -15.56
C LEU A 84 -1.69 -11.55 -14.30
N ALA A 85 -0.63 -12.36 -14.23
CA ALA A 85 0.31 -12.34 -13.11
C ALA A 85 1.05 -10.99 -12.98
N ALA A 86 1.36 -10.32 -14.09
CA ALA A 86 1.94 -8.98 -14.10
C ALA A 86 0.99 -7.94 -13.50
N VAL A 87 -0.29 -7.94 -13.93
CA VAL A 87 -1.33 -7.05 -13.36
C VAL A 87 -1.54 -7.31 -11.87
N GLN A 88 -1.58 -8.57 -11.44
CA GLN A 88 -1.69 -8.95 -10.04
C GLN A 88 -0.45 -8.51 -9.23
N THR A 89 0.74 -8.63 -9.81
CA THR A 89 2.00 -8.21 -9.17
C THR A 89 2.04 -6.70 -9.01
N TYR A 90 1.66 -5.95 -10.04
CA TYR A 90 1.48 -4.51 -9.96
C TYR A 90 0.53 -4.14 -8.81
N THR A 91 -0.67 -4.72 -8.80
CA THR A 91 -1.70 -4.44 -7.80
C THR A 91 -1.22 -4.71 -6.37
N LYS A 92 -0.55 -5.85 -6.13
CA LYS A 92 0.01 -6.21 -4.82
C LYS A 92 1.15 -5.30 -4.37
N SER A 93 1.95 -4.83 -5.33
CA SER A 93 3.14 -4.03 -5.06
C SER A 93 2.86 -2.53 -4.96
N PHE A 94 1.66 -2.11 -5.32
CA PHE A 94 1.25 -0.72 -5.28
C PHE A 94 1.30 -0.17 -3.84
N PRO A 95 1.94 0.98 -3.60
CA PRO A 95 2.19 1.49 -2.25
C PRO A 95 0.96 2.23 -1.70
N PHE A 96 -0.14 1.51 -1.42
CA PHE A 96 -1.41 2.10 -0.95
C PHE A 96 -1.23 3.03 0.27
N ALA A 97 -0.35 2.66 1.21
CA ALA A 97 -0.08 3.46 2.40
C ALA A 97 0.57 4.83 2.10
N ALA A 98 1.27 4.97 0.98
CA ALA A 98 1.88 6.25 0.58
C ALA A 98 0.86 7.24 0.00
N VAL A 99 -0.30 6.75 -0.45
CA VAL A 99 -1.34 7.60 -1.07
C VAL A 99 -2.10 8.42 -0.03
N LEU A 100 -2.30 7.85 1.17
CA LEU A 100 -3.10 8.47 2.23
C LEU A 100 -2.25 8.74 3.47
N PRO A 101 -1.58 9.91 3.57
CA PRO A 101 -0.64 10.19 4.67
C PRO A 101 -1.30 10.27 6.06
N VAL A 102 -2.62 10.49 6.12
CA VAL A 102 -3.34 10.77 7.38
C VAL A 102 -4.38 9.70 7.72
N GLN A 103 -4.80 8.87 6.76
CA GLN A 103 -5.83 7.85 6.98
C GLN A 103 -5.17 6.48 7.22
N PRO A 104 -5.28 5.89 8.42
CA PRO A 104 -4.75 4.55 8.65
C PRO A 104 -5.51 3.54 7.77
N LEU A 105 -4.74 2.68 7.10
CA LEU A 105 -5.23 1.62 6.24
C LEU A 105 -4.34 0.38 6.36
N THR A 106 -4.90 -0.76 5.99
CA THR A 106 -4.17 -2.01 5.75
C THR A 106 -4.50 -2.52 4.37
N TYR A 107 -3.58 -3.19 3.71
CA TYR A 107 -3.84 -3.86 2.44
C TYR A 107 -3.28 -5.28 2.49
N LEU A 108 -4.14 -6.27 2.25
CA LEU A 108 -3.79 -7.67 2.37
C LEU A 108 -4.25 -8.44 1.13
N PRO A 109 -3.43 -9.37 0.61
CA PRO A 109 -3.89 -10.33 -0.38
C PRO A 109 -5.02 -11.18 0.20
N VAL A 110 -6.08 -11.36 -0.58
CA VAL A 110 -7.22 -12.24 -0.27
C VAL A 110 -7.53 -13.12 -1.47
N LYS A 111 -8.30 -14.18 -1.26
CA LYS A 111 -8.85 -14.99 -2.35
C LYS A 111 -10.33 -14.71 -2.48
N MET A 112 -10.77 -14.42 -3.69
CA MET A 112 -12.18 -14.28 -4.03
C MET A 112 -12.89 -15.64 -3.97
N PRO A 113 -14.24 -15.69 -3.87
CA PRO A 113 -15.00 -16.94 -3.87
C PRO A 113 -14.80 -17.78 -5.14
N ASP A 114 -14.50 -17.13 -6.26
CA ASP A 114 -14.15 -17.75 -7.54
C ASP A 114 -12.71 -18.29 -7.59
N GLY A 115 -11.93 -18.13 -6.51
CA GLY A 115 -10.54 -18.53 -6.40
C GLY A 115 -9.52 -17.50 -6.91
N ASN A 116 -9.96 -16.41 -7.53
CA ASN A 116 -9.07 -15.39 -8.07
C ASN A 116 -8.36 -14.61 -6.94
N PRO A 117 -7.06 -14.30 -7.09
CA PRO A 117 -6.36 -13.49 -6.11
C PRO A 117 -6.82 -12.03 -6.20
N ALA A 118 -7.05 -11.44 -5.04
CA ALA A 118 -7.46 -10.06 -4.89
C ALA A 118 -6.61 -9.36 -3.83
N VAL A 119 -6.70 -8.02 -3.78
CA VAL A 119 -6.08 -7.19 -2.75
C VAL A 119 -7.19 -6.40 -2.06
N ARG A 120 -7.39 -6.64 -0.77
CA ARG A 120 -8.33 -5.89 0.04
C ARG A 120 -7.60 -4.76 0.74
N VAL A 121 -7.96 -3.52 0.41
CA VAL A 121 -7.54 -2.30 1.10
C VAL A 121 -8.62 -1.92 2.11
N SER A 122 -8.33 -2.07 3.40
CA SER A 122 -9.26 -1.77 4.48
C SER A 122 -8.89 -0.45 5.15
N PHE A 123 -9.86 0.45 5.28
CA PHE A 123 -9.70 1.65 6.09
C PHE A 123 -9.87 1.29 7.56
N LEU A 124 -8.97 1.77 8.42
CA LEU A 124 -9.04 1.50 9.85
C LEU A 124 -9.63 2.69 10.59
N ARG A 125 -10.45 2.42 11.61
CA ARG A 125 -10.81 3.44 12.59
C ARG A 125 -9.64 3.71 13.51
N LYS A 126 -9.58 4.94 14.03
CA LYS A 126 -8.70 5.26 15.15
C LYS A 126 -9.02 4.29 16.30
N PRO A 127 -8.03 3.57 16.85
CA PRO A 127 -8.28 2.66 17.95
C PRO A 127 -8.81 3.44 19.15
N THR A 128 -9.99 3.06 19.63
CA THR A 128 -10.52 3.48 20.92
C THR A 128 -10.21 2.40 21.97
N ALA A 129 -10.50 2.67 23.24
CA ALA A 129 -10.33 1.71 24.33
C ALA A 129 -11.10 0.39 24.12
N GLU A 130 -12.07 0.37 23.20
CA GLU A 130 -12.98 -0.75 22.94
C GLU A 130 -12.70 -1.52 21.63
N LYS A 131 -11.49 -1.39 21.04
CA LYS A 131 -10.98 -2.04 19.81
C LYS A 131 -11.07 -1.15 18.56
N GLY A 132 -10.04 -1.20 17.72
CA GLY A 132 -10.06 -0.60 16.38
C GLY A 132 -10.85 -1.51 15.42
N SER A 133 -11.83 -0.95 14.72
CA SER A 133 -12.62 -1.67 13.73
C SER A 133 -12.25 -1.26 12.30
N THR A 134 -12.59 -2.10 11.33
CA THR A 134 -12.61 -1.73 9.90
C THR A 134 -13.70 -0.69 9.65
N ASP A 135 -13.46 0.23 8.73
CA ASP A 135 -14.34 1.35 8.36
C ASP A 135 -14.57 1.41 6.84
N GLY A 136 -14.95 0.27 6.28
CA GLY A 136 -15.04 0.06 4.84
C GLY A 136 -13.68 -0.14 4.16
N GLY A 137 -13.65 0.00 2.83
CA GLY A 137 -12.45 -0.27 2.05
C GLY A 137 -12.67 -0.34 0.54
N ILE A 138 -11.67 -0.89 -0.15
CA ILE A 138 -11.67 -1.15 -1.58
C ILE A 138 -11.14 -2.56 -1.82
N LEU A 139 -11.80 -3.33 -2.66
CA LEU A 139 -11.34 -4.65 -3.09
C LEU A 139 -10.91 -4.58 -4.54
N PHE A 140 -9.66 -4.93 -4.83
CA PHE A 140 -9.13 -5.05 -6.19
C PHE A 140 -9.07 -6.52 -6.59
N SER A 141 -9.65 -6.90 -7.72
CA SER A 141 -9.47 -8.22 -8.32
C SER A 141 -9.18 -8.08 -9.81
N SER A 142 -8.51 -9.06 -10.37
CA SER A 142 -8.25 -9.13 -11.81
C SER A 142 -8.45 -10.55 -12.32
N SER A 143 -9.11 -10.69 -13.47
CA SER A 143 -9.35 -11.98 -14.12
C SER A 143 -9.17 -11.86 -15.64
N LEU A 144 -8.96 -13.01 -16.29
CA LEU A 144 -9.04 -13.10 -17.75
C LEU A 144 -10.52 -13.11 -18.16
N VAL A 145 -10.85 -12.29 -19.15
CA VAL A 145 -12.19 -12.18 -19.73
C VAL A 145 -12.07 -12.36 -21.24
N SER A 146 -13.03 -13.06 -21.84
CA SER A 146 -13.15 -13.14 -23.29
C SER A 146 -14.09 -12.04 -23.75
N GLU A 147 -13.59 -11.17 -24.63
CA GLU A 147 -14.37 -10.15 -25.31
C GLU A 147 -14.76 -10.66 -26.70
N GLU A 148 -16.03 -10.49 -27.05
CA GLU A 148 -16.54 -10.80 -28.38
C GLU A 148 -15.99 -9.76 -29.37
N ASP A 149 -15.19 -10.22 -30.33
CA ASP A 149 -14.65 -9.38 -31.39
C ASP A 149 -15.54 -9.56 -32.63
N CYS A 150 -16.45 -8.62 -32.82
CA CYS A 150 -17.32 -8.56 -33.99
C CYS A 150 -16.59 -7.84 -35.12
N ASP A 151 -16.62 -8.41 -36.33
CA ASP A 151 -16.10 -7.73 -37.52
C ASP A 151 -17.01 -6.56 -37.94
N GLU A 152 -16.60 -5.80 -38.96
CA GLU A 152 -17.32 -4.63 -39.48
C GLU A 152 -18.76 -4.98 -39.94
N ASP A 153 -19.02 -6.25 -40.25
CA ASP A 153 -20.32 -6.76 -40.67
C ASP A 153 -21.20 -7.22 -39.47
N GLY A 154 -20.71 -7.08 -38.24
CA GLY A 154 -21.39 -7.50 -37.02
C GLY A 154 -21.42 -9.03 -36.85
N ILE A 155 -20.60 -9.76 -37.59
CA ILE A 155 -20.43 -11.20 -37.47
C ILE A 155 -19.33 -11.44 -36.43
N LEU A 156 -19.57 -12.38 -35.51
CA LEU A 156 -18.59 -12.75 -34.50
C LEU A 156 -17.38 -13.39 -35.18
N GLY A 157 -16.33 -12.60 -35.38
CA GLY A 157 -15.13 -13.00 -36.10
C GLY A 157 -14.16 -13.79 -35.23
N ASN A 158 -14.00 -13.40 -33.97
CA ASN A 158 -13.16 -14.10 -33.01
C ASN A 158 -13.50 -13.74 -31.54
N TYR A 159 -12.88 -14.44 -30.58
CA TYR A 159 -12.86 -14.01 -29.18
C TYR A 159 -11.47 -13.45 -28.86
N LYS A 160 -11.41 -12.19 -28.43
CA LYS A 160 -10.17 -11.58 -27.93
C LYS A 160 -10.11 -11.77 -26.42
N GLN A 161 -9.04 -12.37 -25.91
CA GLN A 161 -8.83 -12.39 -24.47
C GLN A 161 -8.26 -11.05 -24.01
N CYS A 162 -8.80 -10.53 -22.92
CA CYS A 162 -8.30 -9.35 -22.23
C CYS A 162 -8.24 -9.61 -20.72
N ILE A 163 -7.49 -8.78 -20.00
CA ILE A 163 -7.49 -8.81 -18.54
C ILE A 163 -8.38 -7.69 -18.06
N GLN A 164 -9.35 -8.01 -17.20
CA GLN A 164 -10.16 -7.01 -16.53
C GLN A 164 -9.74 -6.91 -15.07
N LEU A 165 -9.27 -5.74 -14.66
CA LEU A 165 -9.09 -5.37 -13.26
C LEU A 165 -10.29 -4.55 -12.82
N THR A 166 -10.93 -4.98 -11.74
CA THR A 166 -12.07 -4.28 -11.15
C THR A 166 -11.77 -3.95 -9.71
N ALA A 167 -12.17 -2.73 -9.29
CA ALA A 167 -12.17 -2.36 -7.89
C ALA A 167 -13.58 -2.01 -7.40
N TRP A 168 -13.96 -2.60 -6.28
CA TRP A 168 -15.25 -2.42 -5.64
C TRP A 168 -15.13 -1.68 -4.31
N ARG A 169 -16.10 -0.82 -4.01
CA ARG A 169 -16.23 -0.17 -2.70
C ARG A 169 -16.81 -1.15 -1.69
N ILE A 170 -16.11 -1.33 -0.57
CA ILE A 170 -16.61 -2.07 0.60
C ILE A 170 -17.27 -1.08 1.56
N ILE A 171 -18.60 -1.14 1.71
CA ILE A 171 -19.39 -0.27 2.60
C ILE A 171 -19.58 -0.90 3.98
N LYS A 172 -19.45 -2.22 4.10
CA LYS A 172 -19.65 -2.95 5.36
C LYS A 172 -18.76 -2.37 6.47
N GLY A 173 -19.38 -2.02 7.59
CA GLY A 173 -18.68 -1.46 8.76
C GLY A 173 -18.30 0.02 8.61
N GLN A 174 -18.69 0.71 7.55
CA GLN A 174 -18.39 2.12 7.35
C GLN A 174 -19.33 3.03 8.18
N THR A 175 -18.79 3.94 9.00
CA THR A 175 -19.61 4.97 9.69
C THR A 175 -19.87 6.18 8.80
N VAL A 176 -18.89 6.54 7.96
CA VAL A 176 -18.96 7.70 7.07
C VAL A 176 -18.37 7.36 5.70
N PRO A 177 -18.97 7.86 4.59
CA PRO A 177 -18.41 7.68 3.26
C PRO A 177 -16.93 8.09 3.20
N LYS A 178 -16.09 7.23 2.59
CA LYS A 178 -14.64 7.43 2.44
C LYS A 178 -14.30 7.91 1.04
N THR A 179 -15.23 8.58 0.36
CA THR A 179 -15.14 9.04 -1.02
C THR A 179 -13.85 9.79 -1.33
N PHE A 180 -13.36 10.63 -0.40
CA PHE A 180 -12.07 11.31 -0.58
C PHE A 180 -10.91 10.33 -0.66
N SER A 181 -10.81 9.44 0.33
CA SER A 181 -9.76 8.41 0.41
C SER A 181 -9.81 7.46 -0.79
N GLU A 182 -11.01 7.05 -1.17
CA GLU A 182 -11.24 6.18 -2.32
C GLU A 182 -10.80 6.86 -3.61
N LYS A 183 -11.22 8.11 -3.84
CA LYS A 183 -10.80 8.92 -4.99
C LYS A 183 -9.29 9.02 -5.07
N GLN A 184 -8.62 9.35 -3.97
CA GLN A 184 -7.16 9.47 -3.95
C GLN A 184 -6.46 8.14 -4.28
N ILE A 185 -6.92 7.02 -3.71
CA ILE A 185 -6.39 5.69 -4.03
C ILE A 185 -6.59 5.37 -5.51
N ILE A 186 -7.81 5.50 -6.03
CA ILE A 186 -8.12 5.14 -7.42
C ILE A 186 -7.35 6.03 -8.40
N THR A 187 -7.34 7.35 -8.20
CA THR A 187 -6.59 8.27 -9.07
C THR A 187 -5.08 7.99 -9.03
N SER A 188 -4.51 7.73 -7.85
CA SER A 188 -3.07 7.42 -7.74
C SER A 188 -2.74 6.05 -8.32
N PHE A 189 -3.62 5.07 -8.15
CA PHE A 189 -3.47 3.73 -8.73
C PHE A 189 -3.43 3.77 -10.25
N VAL A 190 -4.35 4.52 -10.86
CA VAL A 190 -4.40 4.71 -12.33
C VAL A 190 -3.19 5.47 -12.83
N LYS A 191 -2.77 6.54 -12.15
CA LYS A 191 -1.54 7.27 -12.51
C LYS A 191 -0.30 6.38 -12.43
N GLY A 192 -0.20 5.55 -11.40
CA GLY A 192 0.92 4.64 -11.20
C GLY A 192 1.12 3.62 -12.32
N LEU A 193 0.09 3.34 -13.14
CA LEU A 193 0.20 2.42 -14.28
C LEU A 193 1.16 2.95 -15.34
N GLY A 194 1.22 4.27 -15.53
CA GLY A 194 2.11 4.94 -16.48
C GLY A 194 3.42 5.46 -15.86
N GLU A 195 3.68 5.18 -14.58
CA GLU A 195 4.95 5.52 -13.95
C GLU A 195 5.98 4.40 -14.18
N SER A 196 7.28 4.73 -14.11
CA SER A 196 8.39 3.79 -14.35
C SER A 196 8.22 2.38 -13.76
N ARG A 197 7.76 2.26 -12.52
CA ARG A 197 7.51 0.97 -11.87
C ARG A 197 6.29 0.23 -12.44
N GLY A 198 5.22 0.97 -12.76
CA GLY A 198 4.03 0.40 -13.41
C GLY A 198 4.36 -0.10 -14.81
N GLU A 199 5.03 0.73 -15.60
CA GLU A 199 5.49 0.37 -16.94
C GLU A 199 6.42 -0.85 -16.91
N GLN A 200 7.39 -0.89 -15.99
CA GLN A 200 8.27 -2.04 -15.81
C GLN A 200 7.51 -3.34 -15.52
N LEU A 201 6.58 -3.31 -14.56
CA LEU A 201 5.85 -4.52 -14.17
C LEU A 201 4.86 -4.97 -15.25
N LEU A 202 4.24 -4.05 -15.99
CA LEU A 202 3.21 -4.37 -16.98
C LEU A 202 3.82 -4.70 -18.36
N ARG A 203 4.72 -3.85 -18.88
CA ARG A 203 5.31 -4.01 -20.21
C ARG A 203 6.45 -5.02 -20.22
N GLU A 204 7.43 -4.89 -19.32
CA GLU A 204 8.62 -5.75 -19.36
C GLU A 204 8.32 -7.18 -18.89
N SER A 205 7.37 -7.36 -17.97
CA SER A 205 7.07 -8.69 -17.40
C SER A 205 5.88 -9.40 -18.05
N GLY A 206 4.93 -8.66 -18.64
CA GLY A 206 3.69 -9.25 -19.15
C GLY A 206 3.30 -8.83 -20.57
N ASN A 207 4.04 -7.90 -21.19
CA ASN A 207 3.65 -7.20 -22.43
C ASN A 207 2.19 -6.73 -22.40
N VAL A 208 1.81 -6.08 -21.30
CA VAL A 208 0.44 -5.63 -21.02
C VAL A 208 0.31 -4.16 -21.34
N GLU A 209 -0.73 -3.80 -22.10
CA GLU A 209 -1.10 -2.42 -22.39
C GLU A 209 -2.48 -2.09 -21.80
N VAL A 210 -2.65 -0.84 -21.37
CA VAL A 210 -3.94 -0.34 -20.89
C VAL A 210 -4.79 0.00 -22.11
N ASP A 211 -5.90 -0.69 -22.28
CA ASP A 211 -6.84 -0.47 -23.38
C ASP A 211 -7.88 0.58 -23.00
N SER A 212 -8.56 0.37 -21.87
CA SER A 212 -9.58 1.29 -21.39
C SER A 212 -9.61 1.39 -19.87
N VAL A 213 -9.94 2.59 -19.37
CA VAL A 213 -10.08 2.88 -17.95
C VAL A 213 -11.46 3.49 -17.73
N PHE A 214 -12.17 3.00 -16.72
CA PHE A 214 -13.35 3.61 -16.15
C PHE A 214 -13.09 3.82 -14.67
N HIS A 215 -13.34 5.01 -14.14
CA HIS A 215 -13.45 5.20 -12.70
C HIS A 215 -14.48 6.26 -12.36
N LEU A 216 -15.11 6.12 -11.19
CA LEU A 216 -16.25 6.93 -10.75
C LEU A 216 -16.00 8.45 -10.76
N TRP A 217 -14.74 8.89 -10.65
CA TRP A 217 -14.36 10.31 -10.56
C TRP A 217 -13.66 10.89 -11.81
N MET A 218 -13.85 10.28 -12.99
CA MET A 218 -13.46 10.92 -14.26
C MET A 218 -14.44 12.00 -14.65
#